data_AF-A0A4Y2THS5-F1
#
_entry.id   AF-A0A4Y2THS5-F1
#
_cell.length_a   1.000
_cell.length_b   1.000
_cell.length_c   1.000
_cell.angle_alpha   90.00
_cell.angle_beta   90.00
_cell.angle_gamma   90.00
#
_symmetry.space_group_name_H-M   'P 1'
#
loop_
_entity.id
_entity.type
_entity.pdbx_description
1 polymer ?
#
loop_
_entity_poly.entity_id
_entity_poly.type
_entity_poly.pdbx_seq_one_letter_code
_entity_poly.pdbx_strand_id
1 'polypeptide(L)'
;MEGVAKKGANTVCSFLYHVIKMNFDDEKHERIILFSDACSGQNRNYMVFHFLCMLCRYLNVQIVHLFPVRGHSYCQCDRNSGNYSQRLKRMEVVETEQEYVDTIQSSRSPLFIMVDGM
;
A
#
# COMPACT_ATOMS: atom_id res chain seq x y z
N MET A 1 -16.20 9.38 -10.41
CA MET A 1 -16.66 9.64 -9.04
C MET A 1 -15.74 8.88 -8.10
N GLU A 2 -15.13 9.56 -7.11
CA GLU A 2 -14.56 8.86 -5.95
C GLU A 2 -15.68 8.01 -5.32
N GLY A 3 -15.48 6.69 -5.22
CA GLY A 3 -16.49 5.73 -4.74
C GLY A 3 -16.86 4.62 -5.72
N VAL A 4 -16.46 4.68 -7.00
CA VAL A 4 -16.74 3.61 -7.98
C VAL A 4 -15.80 2.41 -7.81
N ALA A 5 -14.59 2.63 -7.28
CA ALA A 5 -13.70 1.56 -6.86
C ALA A 5 -13.93 1.26 -5.37
N LYS A 6 -14.44 0.08 -5.03
CA LYS A 6 -14.82 -0.38 -3.68
C LYS A 6 -13.70 -0.37 -2.61
N LYS A 7 -12.49 0.09 -2.95
CA LYS A 7 -11.33 0.18 -2.04
C LYS A 7 -11.22 1.62 -1.51
N GLY A 8 -11.85 1.88 -0.37
CA GLY A 8 -11.80 3.18 0.31
C GLY A 8 -10.73 3.22 1.41
N ALA A 9 -10.73 4.32 2.17
CA ALA A 9 -9.83 4.53 3.31
C ALA A 9 -9.87 3.40 4.37
N ASN A 10 -11.02 2.73 4.56
CA ASN A 10 -11.13 1.58 5.47
C ASN A 10 -10.20 0.44 5.06
N THR A 11 -10.16 0.14 3.76
CA THR A 11 -9.29 -0.89 3.21
C THR A 11 -7.81 -0.54 3.41
N VAL A 12 -7.45 0.75 3.29
CA VAL A 12 -6.11 1.24 3.58
C VAL A 12 -5.75 0.99 5.05
N CYS A 13 -6.64 1.33 5.99
CA CYS A 13 -6.41 1.07 7.42
C CYS A 13 -6.24 -0.43 7.72
N SER A 14 -7.08 -1.30 7.12
CA SER A 14 -6.95 -2.76 7.29
C SER A 14 -5.61 -3.29 6.78
N PHE A 15 -5.17 -2.84 5.60
CA PHE A 15 -3.86 -3.24 5.06
C PHE A 15 -2.70 -2.73 5.91
N LEU A 16 -2.75 -1.48 6.37
CA LEU A 16 -1.74 -0.92 7.27
C LEU A 16 -1.66 -1.71 8.57
N TYR A 17 -2.81 -2.03 9.18
CA TYR A 17 -2.86 -2.83 10.39
C TYR A 17 -2.24 -4.22 10.18
N HIS A 18 -2.59 -4.90 9.08
CA HIS A 18 -2.04 -6.22 8.77
C HIS A 18 -0.51 -6.17 8.62
N VAL A 19 0.02 -5.23 7.83
CA VAL A 19 1.46 -5.11 7.60
C VAL A 19 2.20 -4.77 8.90
N ILE A 20 1.68 -3.83 9.69
CA ILE A 20 2.28 -3.45 10.96
C ILE A 20 2.25 -4.64 11.92
N LYS A 21 1.12 -5.34 12.06
CA LYS A 21 1.02 -6.52 12.93
C LYS A 21 1.98 -7.65 12.55
N MET A 22 2.27 -7.83 11.27
CA MET A 22 3.16 -8.90 10.79
C MET A 22 4.65 -8.57 10.90
N ASN A 23 5.02 -7.28 10.89
CA ASN A 23 6.43 -6.88 10.76
C ASN A 23 6.93 -6.02 11.93
N PHE A 24 6.04 -5.41 12.70
CA PHE A 24 6.40 -4.59 13.84
C PHE A 24 6.70 -5.48 15.04
N ASP A 25 7.79 -5.14 15.71
CA ASP A 25 8.31 -5.83 16.88
C ASP A 25 8.69 -4.75 17.89
N ASP A 26 7.91 -4.65 18.97
CA ASP A 26 8.02 -3.62 20.00
C ASP A 26 9.39 -3.62 20.71
N GLU A 27 10.13 -4.73 20.66
CA GLU A 27 11.50 -4.80 21.21
C GLU A 27 12.56 -4.22 20.26
N LYS A 28 12.25 -4.17 18.96
CA LYS A 28 13.21 -3.79 17.91
C LYS A 28 12.90 -2.45 17.24
N HIS A 29 11.67 -1.97 17.35
CA HIS A 29 11.19 -0.82 16.58
C HIS A 29 10.62 0.27 17.49
N GLU A 30 11.22 1.46 17.45
CA GLU A 30 10.80 2.62 18.26
C GLU A 30 9.88 3.59 17.50
N ARG A 31 9.85 3.50 16.16
CA ARG A 31 9.11 4.41 15.29
C ARG A 31 8.59 3.73 14.05
N ILE A 32 7.41 4.13 13.61
CA ILE A 32 6.84 3.78 12.30
C ILE A 32 6.89 5.02 11.41
N ILE A 33 7.55 4.91 10.25
CA ILE A 33 7.55 5.97 9.23
C ILE A 33 6.72 5.48 8.04
N LEU A 34 5.62 6.18 7.78
CA LEU A 34 4.74 5.93 6.65
C LEU A 34 5.04 6.94 5.55
N PHE A 35 5.30 6.45 4.35
CA PHE A 35 5.47 7.29 3.16
C PHE A 35 4.38 6.94 2.16
N SER A 36 3.50 7.90 1.84
CA SER A 36 2.42 7.68 0.90
C SER A 36 2.24 8.88 -0.03
N ASP A 37 1.59 8.66 -1.17
CA ASP A 37 1.04 9.75 -1.95
C ASP A 37 -0.07 10.48 -1.17
N ALA A 38 -0.37 11.71 -1.58
CA ALA A 38 -1.31 12.59 -0.87
C ALA A 38 -2.77 12.43 -1.36
N CYS A 39 -3.13 11.24 -1.89
CA CYS A 39 -4.47 10.96 -2.40
C CYS A 39 -5.52 11.07 -1.30
N SER A 40 -6.47 12.00 -1.43
CA SER A 40 -7.51 12.26 -0.43
C SER A 40 -8.43 11.06 -0.21
N GLY A 41 -8.86 10.37 -1.27
CA GLY A 41 -9.76 9.24 -1.17
C GLY A 41 -9.16 8.00 -0.48
N GLN A 42 -7.83 7.94 -0.31
CA GLN A 42 -7.13 6.74 0.15
C GLN A 42 -6.24 7.02 1.36
N ASN A 43 -5.18 7.81 1.18
CA ASN A 43 -4.07 7.91 2.14
C ASN A 43 -4.11 9.20 2.97
N ARG A 44 -4.65 10.28 2.41
CA ARG A 44 -4.74 11.59 3.08
C ARG A 44 -6.19 11.96 3.42
N ASN A 45 -6.76 11.25 4.37
CA ASN A 45 -8.09 11.54 4.91
C ASN A 45 -8.15 11.38 6.44
N TYR A 46 -9.24 11.86 7.02
CA TYR A 46 -9.49 11.78 8.46
C TYR A 46 -9.52 10.35 9.00
N MET A 47 -10.02 9.39 8.21
CA MET A 47 -10.12 8.01 8.65
C MET A 47 -8.74 7.38 8.88
N VAL A 48 -7.82 7.52 7.93
CA VAL A 48 -6.43 7.05 8.08
C VAL A 48 -5.75 7.80 9.23
N PHE A 49 -5.92 9.12 9.32
CA PHE A 49 -5.35 9.91 10.41
C PHE A 49 -5.81 9.42 11.79
N HIS A 50 -7.12 9.24 12.01
CA HIS A 50 -7.67 8.75 13.27
C HIS A 50 -7.19 7.32 13.58
N PHE A 51 -7.12 6.46 12.57
CA PHE A 51 -6.57 5.11 12.72
C PHE A 51 -5.11 5.14 13.20
N LEU A 52 -4.26 5.99 12.59
CA LEU A 52 -2.86 6.12 13.00
C LEU A 52 -2.71 6.71 14.40
N CYS A 53 -3.54 7.69 14.80
CA CYS A 53 -3.54 8.21 16.17
C CYS A 53 -3.91 7.13 17.19
N MET A 54 -4.91 6.30 16.88
CA MET A 54 -5.29 5.16 17.73
C MET A 54 -4.14 4.17 17.84
N LEU A 55 -3.51 3.82 16.71
CA LEU A 55 -2.42 2.86 16.67
C LEU A 55 -1.17 3.35 17.42
N CYS A 56 -0.84 4.64 17.28
CA CYS A 56 0.23 5.30 18.03
C CYS A 56 0.06 5.12 19.54
N ARG A 57 -1.18 5.25 20.04
CA ARG A 57 -1.48 5.06 21.46
C ARG A 57 -1.52 3.59 21.86
N TYR A 58 -2.04 2.72 21.00
CA TYR A 58 -2.16 1.29 21.27
C TYR A 58 -0.80 0.58 21.35
N LEU A 59 0.11 0.89 20.42
CA LEU A 59 1.46 0.33 20.36
C LEU A 59 2.50 1.16 21.14
N ASN A 60 2.09 2.29 21.72
CA ASN A 60 2.99 3.25 22.38
C ASN A 60 4.20 3.63 21.50
N VAL A 61 3.97 3.89 20.22
CA VAL A 61 5.00 4.13 19.20
C VAL A 61 4.82 5.47 18.53
N GLN A 62 5.92 6.14 18.16
CA GLN A 62 5.83 7.34 17.33
C GLN A 62 5.51 6.96 15.88
N ILE A 63 4.44 7.53 15.31
CA ILE A 63 4.11 7.38 13.89
C ILE A 63 4.32 8.70 13.16
N VAL A 64 5.12 8.67 12.08
CA VAL A 64 5.36 9.81 11.20
C VAL A 64 4.79 9.51 9.82
N HIS A 65 3.83 10.29 9.36
CA HIS A 65 3.23 10.14 8.04
C HIS A 65 3.71 11.24 7.09
N LEU A 66 4.56 10.86 6.14
CA LEU A 66 5.20 11.72 5.16
C LEU A 66 4.47 11.67 3.82
N PHE A 67 4.28 12.85 3.23
CA PHE A 67 3.73 13.01 1.88
C PHE A 67 4.74 13.71 0.98
N PRO A 68 4.90 13.28 -0.28
CA PRO A 68 5.79 13.93 -1.23
C PRO A 68 5.28 15.33 -1.61
N VAL A 69 6.22 16.24 -1.85
CA VAL A 69 5.92 17.56 -2.43
C VAL A 69 5.47 17.38 -3.88
N ARG A 70 4.60 18.27 -4.37
CA ARG A 70 4.16 18.29 -5.78
C ARG A 70 5.37 18.27 -6.72
N GLY A 71 5.38 17.37 -7.70
CA GLY A 71 6.51 17.14 -8.60
C GLY A 71 7.41 15.96 -8.20
N HIS A 72 7.30 15.48 -6.96
CA HIS A 72 7.95 14.25 -6.46
C HIS A 72 6.93 13.16 -6.12
N SER A 73 5.74 13.23 -6.73
CA SER A 73 4.63 12.33 -6.43
C SER A 73 4.83 10.91 -6.93
N TYR A 74 5.80 10.69 -7.83
CA TYR A 74 6.14 9.36 -8.33
C TYR A 74 6.84 8.54 -7.26
N CYS A 75 6.08 7.69 -6.59
CA CYS A 75 6.59 6.81 -5.54
C CYS A 75 6.85 5.39 -6.05
N GLN A 76 7.45 4.54 -5.21
CA GLN A 76 7.72 3.14 -5.60
C GLN A 76 6.43 2.38 -5.96
N CYS A 77 5.29 2.72 -5.36
CA CYS A 77 4.00 2.12 -5.69
C CYS A 77 3.56 2.44 -7.12
N ASP A 78 3.77 3.68 -7.59
CA ASP A 78 3.48 4.07 -8.97
C ASP A 78 4.38 3.34 -9.95
N ARG A 79 5.67 3.18 -9.59
CA ARG A 79 6.62 2.40 -10.39
C ARG A 79 6.21 0.94 -10.49
N ASN A 80 5.81 0.34 -9.38
CA ASN A 80 5.36 -1.05 -9.35
C ASN A 80 4.12 -1.24 -10.22
N SER A 81 3.14 -0.34 -10.09
CA SER A 81 1.92 -0.32 -10.91
C SER A 81 2.21 -0.13 -12.40
N GLY A 82 3.16 0.75 -12.72
CA GLY A 82 3.66 0.94 -14.08
C GLY A 82 4.34 -0.29 -14.65
N ASN A 83 5.11 -1.03 -13.85
CA ASN A 83 5.84 -2.22 -14.30
C ASN A 83 4.89 -3.37 -14.66
N TYR A 84 3.98 -3.77 -13.76
CA TYR A 84 3.07 -4.88 -14.07
C TYR A 84 2.06 -4.49 -15.15
N SER A 85 1.58 -3.24 -15.19
CA SER A 85 0.64 -2.82 -16.24
C SER A 85 1.28 -2.81 -17.62
N GLN A 86 2.56 -2.44 -17.73
CA GLN A 86 3.29 -2.53 -18.99
C GLN A 86 3.48 -3.97 -19.46
N ARG A 87 3.70 -4.93 -18.54
CA ARG A 87 3.80 -6.35 -18.90
C ARG A 87 2.45 -6.92 -19.32
N LEU A 88 1.39 -6.64 -18.56
CA LEU A 88 0.03 -7.07 -18.89
C LEU A 88 -0.40 -6.53 -20.27
N LYS A 89 -0.07 -5.28 -20.61
CA LYS A 89 -0.36 -4.70 -21.93
C LYS A 89 0.34 -5.40 -23.11
N ARG A 90 1.40 -6.17 -22.86
CA ARG A 90 2.11 -6.95 -23.89
C ARG A 90 1.56 -8.36 -24.06
N MET A 91 0.70 -8.81 -23.14
CA MET A 91 0.00 -10.08 -23.26
C MET A 91 -1.23 -9.86 -24.14
N GLU A 92 -1.37 -10.65 -25.21
CA GLU A 92 -2.54 -10.56 -26.10
C GLU A 92 -3.82 -11.04 -25.39
N VAL A 93 -3.69 -12.09 -24.57
CA VAL A 93 -4.78 -12.69 -23.80
C VAL A 93 -4.24 -13.04 -22.42
N VAL A 94 -5.08 -12.85 -21.39
CA VAL A 94 -4.87 -13.41 -20.05
C VAL A 94 -6.07 -14.32 -19.77
N GLU A 95 -5.83 -15.62 -19.70
CA GLU A 95 -6.86 -16.66 -19.65
C GLU A 95 -7.22 -17.03 -18.21
N THR A 96 -6.28 -16.87 -17.26
CA THR A 96 -6.49 -17.27 -15.87
C THR A 96 -6.12 -16.18 -14.86
N GLU A 97 -6.70 -16.27 -13.66
CA GLU A 97 -6.32 -15.40 -12.53
C GLU A 97 -4.86 -15.63 -12.10
N GLN A 98 -4.37 -16.87 -12.23
CA GLN A 98 -2.99 -17.21 -11.88
C GLN A 98 -1.99 -16.50 -12.79
N GLU A 99 -2.27 -16.36 -14.08
CA GLU A 99 -1.41 -15.61 -15.01
C GLU A 99 -1.29 -14.13 -14.63
N TYR A 100 -2.36 -13.53 -14.09
CA TYR A 100 -2.29 -12.18 -13.52
C TYR A 100 -1.35 -12.13 -12.31
N VAL A 101 -1.51 -13.08 -11.37
CA VAL A 101 -0.68 -13.16 -10.17
C VAL A 101 0.79 -13.35 -10.54
N ASP A 102 1.10 -14.28 -11.43
CA ASP A 102 2.47 -14.59 -11.86
C ASP A 102 3.11 -13.40 -12.60
N THR A 103 2.32 -12.70 -13.42
CA THR A 103 2.80 -11.49 -14.13
C THR A 103 3.08 -10.36 -13.16
N ILE A 104 2.21 -10.13 -12.19
CA ILE A 104 2.42 -9.12 -11.16
C ILE A 104 3.66 -9.48 -10.34
N GLN A 105 3.75 -10.72 -9.84
CA GLN A 105 4.85 -11.18 -8.99
C GLN A 105 6.21 -11.05 -9.68
N SER A 106 6.29 -11.45 -10.95
CA SER A 106 7.51 -11.40 -11.75
C SER A 106 7.87 -10.00 -12.27
N SER A 107 6.98 -9.01 -12.15
CA SER A 107 7.17 -7.67 -12.72
C SER A 107 8.26 -6.81 -12.07
N ARG A 108 8.88 -7.31 -11.00
CA ARG A 108 9.99 -6.67 -10.27
C ARG A 108 11.04 -7.71 -9.85
N SER A 109 12.27 -7.24 -9.66
CA SER A 109 13.33 -7.96 -8.94
C SER A 109 13.76 -7.13 -7.72
N PRO A 110 13.76 -7.69 -6.48
CA PRO A 110 13.20 -9.00 -6.12
C PRO A 110 11.68 -9.07 -6.36
N LEU A 111 11.16 -10.29 -6.47
CA LEU A 111 9.74 -10.58 -6.72
C LEU A 111 8.84 -9.90 -5.69
N PHE A 112 7.61 -9.56 -6.09
CA PHE A 112 6.62 -9.12 -5.11
C PHE A 112 6.28 -10.24 -4.13
N ILE A 113 6.13 -9.87 -2.86
CA ILE A 113 5.53 -10.74 -1.86
C ILE A 113 4.02 -10.64 -2.07
N MET A 114 3.41 -11.73 -2.52
CA MET A 114 1.96 -11.84 -2.61
C MET A 114 1.45 -12.25 -1.22
N VAL A 115 0.43 -11.55 -0.73
CA VAL A 115 -0.23 -11.86 0.54
C VAL A 115 -1.62 -12.37 0.20
N ASP A 116 -2.00 -13.53 0.74
CA ASP A 116 -3.33 -14.09 0.55
C ASP A 116 -4.39 -13.06 1.00
N GLY A 117 -5.41 -12.85 0.15
CA GLY A 117 -6.47 -11.91 0.46
C GLY A 117 -7.29 -12.37 1.67
N MET A 118 -7.43 -11.50 2.66
CA MET A 118 -8.45 -11.64 3.72
C MET A 118 -9.86 -11.58 3.15
#